data_AF-A0A6J5U248-F1
#
_entry.id   AF-A0A6J5U248-F1
#
_cell.length_a   1.000
_cell.length_b   1.000
_cell.length_c   1.000
_cell.angle_alpha   90.00
_cell.angle_beta   90.00
_cell.angle_gamma   90.00
#
_symmetry.space_group_name_H-M   'P 1'
#
loop_
_entity.id
_entity.type
_entity.pdbx_description
1 polymer ?
#
loop_
_entity_poly.entity_id
_entity_poly.type
_entity_poly.pdbx_seq_one_letter_code
_entity_poly.pdbx_strand_id
1 'polypeptide(L)'
;MQILPELLQNDSVLKIEGKQELVLYWNGKLVLSNRALAKLINGYKKVGDTCKLSELLLKIQKELCSLRGSDLCSDVIDTCIHLGWLETAHDLLDDMDAAVAPMGLTTFMSLLEAYYRGNMFQEAKALLKQMRKAGLLPNLSDEMVVSKCQPILDISATCTNVSSSTSDLANALVQEMRDEQKEIPSVVYQFNSSINFFCKAKMMDDALKTYRRMQEMKIQPTEQTLTYMLYGYSTMGMFRTITILWGDIKRNMESGNLMVSRDIYEYLLLNFLRGVYFERVMEVIDFMKEHGMYTDKCLYRSEFVKLHNNLYRNLKASEARTEAQRKRLKYVEAFKKWAGVD
;
A
#
# COMPACT_ATOMS: atom_id res chain seq x y z
N MET A 1 -11.78 32.72 -16.57
CA MET A 1 -10.62 33.16 -17.37
C MET A 1 -10.84 32.66 -18.79
N GLN A 2 -11.09 33.55 -19.75
CA GLN A 2 -10.99 33.24 -21.17
C GLN A 2 -9.50 33.30 -21.53
N ILE A 3 -8.95 32.21 -22.08
CA ILE A 3 -7.57 32.18 -22.57
C ILE A 3 -7.64 32.37 -24.09
N LEU A 4 -7.06 33.47 -24.58
CA LEU A 4 -6.91 33.73 -26.01
C LEU A 4 -5.83 32.79 -26.60
N PRO A 5 -6.11 32.06 -27.70
CA PRO A 5 -5.19 31.06 -28.25
C PRO A 5 -3.91 31.61 -28.88
N GLU A 6 -3.81 32.93 -29.12
CA GLU A 6 -2.77 33.53 -29.96
C GLU A 6 -1.44 33.83 -29.24
N LEU A 7 -1.34 33.57 -27.93
CA LEU A 7 -0.11 33.83 -27.15
C LEU A 7 0.70 32.58 -26.79
N LEU A 8 0.30 31.39 -27.26
CA LEU A 8 1.12 30.18 -27.10
C LEU A 8 2.23 30.17 -28.14
N GLN A 9 3.32 30.89 -27.85
CA GLN A 9 4.58 30.65 -28.56
C GLN A 9 5.00 29.19 -28.35
N ASN A 10 5.39 28.57 -29.47
CA ASN A 10 5.92 27.22 -29.58
C ASN A 10 6.90 26.92 -28.43
N ASP A 11 6.71 25.78 -27.78
CA ASP A 11 7.51 25.22 -26.69
C ASP A 11 7.28 25.76 -25.27
N SER A 12 6.08 26.28 -24.96
CA SER A 12 5.72 26.65 -23.59
C SER A 12 5.16 25.47 -22.77
N VAL A 13 6.04 24.83 -21.98
CA VAL A 13 5.65 23.96 -20.86
C VAL A 13 4.93 24.80 -19.80
N LEU A 14 3.60 24.68 -19.72
CA LEU A 14 2.80 25.32 -18.68
C LEU A 14 3.18 24.74 -17.31
N LYS A 15 3.97 25.48 -16.53
CA LYS A 15 4.17 25.21 -15.10
C LYS A 15 2.92 25.60 -14.32
N ILE A 16 2.09 24.62 -13.98
CA ILE A 16 1.08 24.74 -12.92
C ILE A 16 1.62 23.99 -11.70
N GLU A 17 1.73 24.69 -10.56
CA GLU A 17 2.39 24.26 -9.30
C GLU A 17 1.70 23.11 -8.53
N GLY A 18 1.19 22.10 -9.24
CA GLY A 18 0.72 20.84 -8.65
C GLY A 18 0.85 19.69 -9.63
N LYS A 19 1.90 18.86 -9.46
CA LYS A 19 2.12 17.53 -10.08
C LYS A 19 1.42 17.30 -11.45
N GLN A 20 1.72 18.10 -12.47
CA GLN A 20 1.26 17.82 -13.83
C GLN A 20 2.21 16.84 -14.53
N GLU A 21 2.21 15.58 -14.08
CA GLU A 21 3.09 14.54 -14.63
C GLU A 21 2.37 13.48 -15.46
N LEU A 22 1.04 13.46 -15.50
CA LEU A 22 0.28 12.35 -16.10
C LEU A 22 -0.23 12.66 -17.52
N VAL A 23 -0.48 13.92 -17.83
CA VAL A 23 -1.01 14.35 -19.13
C VAL A 23 -0.15 15.49 -19.66
N LEU A 24 0.28 15.36 -20.90
CA LEU A 24 1.08 16.32 -21.66
C LEU A 24 0.20 16.99 -22.71
N TYR A 25 0.49 18.24 -23.04
CA TYR A 25 -0.16 18.93 -24.16
C TYR A 25 0.81 19.02 -25.33
N TRP A 26 0.48 18.40 -26.45
CA TRP A 26 1.34 18.34 -27.64
C TRP A 26 0.52 18.58 -28.91
N ASN A 27 0.96 19.52 -29.76
CA ASN A 27 0.30 19.98 -31.00
C ASN A 27 -1.24 20.13 -30.88
N GLY A 28 -1.72 20.78 -29.81
CA GLY A 28 -3.16 21.04 -29.64
C GLY A 28 -3.99 19.89 -29.07
N LYS A 29 -3.37 18.76 -28.69
CA LYS A 29 -4.03 17.59 -28.11
C LYS A 29 -3.41 17.19 -26.76
N LEU A 30 -4.23 16.59 -25.89
CA LEU A 30 -3.79 15.99 -24.63
C LEU A 30 -3.28 14.56 -24.89
N VAL A 31 -2.06 14.27 -24.43
CA VAL A 31 -1.34 13.00 -24.61
C VAL A 31 -0.96 12.46 -23.24
N LEU A 32 -1.04 11.15 -23.02
CA LEU A 32 -0.57 10.54 -21.76
C LEU A 32 0.96 10.57 -21.68
N SER A 33 1.50 10.89 -20.50
CA SER A 33 2.93 10.76 -20.25
C SER A 33 3.34 9.29 -20.08
N ASN A 34 4.63 9.00 -20.23
CA ASN A 34 5.18 7.67 -19.94
C ASN A 34 4.94 7.26 -18.47
N ARG A 35 4.85 8.22 -17.54
CA ARG A 35 4.49 7.97 -16.13
C ARG A 35 3.03 7.54 -15.97
N ALA A 36 2.11 8.16 -16.71
CA ALA A 36 0.71 7.75 -16.70
C ALA A 36 0.50 6.38 -17.33
N LEU A 37 1.16 6.11 -18.46
CA LEU A 37 1.15 4.80 -19.10
C LEU A 37 1.73 3.73 -18.17
N ALA A 38 2.87 3.98 -17.53
CA ALA A 38 3.47 3.08 -16.55
C ALA A 38 2.52 2.74 -15.39
N LYS A 39 1.86 3.74 -14.79
CA LYS A 39 0.85 3.54 -13.74
C LYS A 39 -0.31 2.68 -14.22
N LEU A 40 -0.80 2.94 -15.42
CA LEU A 40 -1.93 2.23 -16.00
C LEU A 40 -1.58 0.76 -16.27
N ILE A 41 -0.46 0.50 -16.96
CA ILE A 41 0.02 -0.85 -17.28
C ILE A 41 0.24 -1.66 -16.00
N ASN A 42 0.91 -1.07 -15.00
CA ASN A 42 1.16 -1.73 -13.73
C ASN A 42 -0.15 -2.03 -12.97
N GLY A 43 -1.12 -1.09 -13.00
CA GLY A 43 -2.42 -1.28 -12.39
C GLY A 43 -3.21 -2.45 -12.98
N TYR A 44 -3.36 -2.51 -14.31
CA TYR A 44 -4.07 -3.60 -14.97
C TYR A 44 -3.34 -4.95 -14.83
N LYS A 45 -2.00 -4.93 -14.90
CA LYS A 45 -1.21 -6.14 -14.67
C LYS A 45 -1.46 -6.74 -13.29
N LYS A 46 -1.52 -5.93 -12.24
CA LYS A 46 -1.79 -6.41 -10.86
C LYS A 46 -3.16 -7.05 -10.71
N VAL A 47 -4.16 -6.49 -11.39
CA VAL A 47 -5.53 -7.03 -11.40
C VAL A 47 -5.62 -8.30 -12.26
N GLY A 48 -4.66 -8.51 -13.16
CA GLY A 48 -4.65 -9.63 -14.10
C GLY A 48 -5.63 -9.45 -15.26
N ASP A 49 -6.05 -8.21 -15.53
CA ASP A 49 -7.06 -7.89 -16.55
C ASP A 49 -6.38 -7.31 -17.80
N THR A 50 -5.64 -8.17 -18.50
CA THR A 50 -4.86 -7.83 -19.70
C THR A 50 -5.77 -7.46 -20.88
N CYS A 51 -6.94 -8.10 -21.03
CA CYS A 51 -7.91 -7.76 -22.08
C CYS A 51 -8.39 -6.31 -22.00
N LYS A 52 -8.76 -5.80 -20.81
CA LYS A 52 -9.15 -4.39 -20.67
C LYS A 52 -7.99 -3.43 -20.89
N LEU A 53 -6.77 -3.83 -20.53
CA LEU A 53 -5.57 -3.07 -20.87
C LEU A 53 -5.44 -2.94 -22.39
N SER A 54 -5.59 -4.05 -23.12
CA SER A 54 -5.54 -4.09 -24.58
C SER A 54 -6.58 -3.16 -25.22
N GLU A 55 -7.85 -3.26 -24.80
CA GLU A 55 -8.92 -2.40 -25.30
C GLU A 55 -8.62 -0.91 -25.09
N LEU A 56 -8.05 -0.58 -23.92
CA LEU A 56 -7.75 0.80 -23.58
C LEU A 56 -6.56 1.31 -24.40
N LEU A 57 -5.51 0.51 -24.57
CA LEU A 57 -4.36 0.86 -25.41
C LEU A 57 -4.79 1.11 -26.86
N LEU A 58 -5.67 0.28 -27.42
CA LEU A 58 -6.24 0.47 -28.76
C LEU A 58 -7.06 1.76 -28.86
N LYS A 59 -7.89 2.07 -27.85
CA LYS A 59 -8.65 3.33 -27.79
C LYS A 59 -7.70 4.53 -27.75
N ILE A 60 -6.68 4.47 -26.91
CA ILE A 60 -5.65 5.52 -26.78
C ILE A 60 -4.89 5.68 -28.11
N GLN A 61 -4.48 4.57 -28.72
CA GLN A 61 -3.78 4.56 -30.00
C GLN A 61 -4.62 5.20 -31.10
N LYS A 62 -5.88 4.81 -31.23
CA LYS A 62 -6.81 5.36 -32.24
C LYS A 62 -7.00 6.86 -32.12
N GLU A 63 -7.09 7.39 -30.90
CA GLU A 63 -7.29 8.83 -30.65
C GLU A 63 -5.99 9.65 -30.79
N LEU A 64 -4.81 9.04 -30.53
CA LEU A 64 -3.52 9.74 -30.46
C LEU A 64 -2.58 9.51 -31.66
N CYS A 65 -2.88 8.57 -32.58
CA CYS A 65 -1.99 8.14 -33.67
C CYS A 65 -1.73 9.13 -34.80
N SER A 66 -2.22 10.37 -34.76
CA SER A 66 -1.81 11.37 -35.76
C SER A 66 -0.47 12.05 -35.47
N LEU A 67 0.23 11.72 -34.37
CA LEU A 67 1.27 12.61 -33.82
C LEU A 67 2.63 11.99 -33.48
N ARG A 68 2.74 10.69 -33.15
CA ARG A 68 3.98 10.14 -32.52
C ARG A 68 4.82 9.20 -33.38
N GLY A 69 4.35 8.75 -34.55
CA GLY A 69 5.14 7.95 -35.49
C GLY A 69 5.55 6.54 -35.02
N SER A 70 5.51 6.22 -33.72
CA SER A 70 5.68 4.87 -33.17
C SER A 70 4.33 4.25 -32.77
N ASP A 71 4.23 2.92 -32.90
CA ASP A 71 3.08 2.14 -32.46
C ASP A 71 3.13 1.99 -30.92
N LEU A 72 2.23 2.69 -30.23
CA LEU A 72 2.11 2.64 -28.76
C LEU A 72 2.00 1.22 -28.22
N CYS A 73 1.29 0.33 -28.93
CA CYS A 73 1.13 -1.06 -28.51
C CYS A 73 2.44 -1.83 -28.65
N SER A 74 3.21 -1.62 -29.72
CA SER A 74 4.56 -2.18 -29.85
C SER A 74 5.48 -1.69 -28.73
N ASP A 75 5.47 -0.39 -28.42
CA ASP A 75 6.30 0.19 -27.36
C ASP A 75 5.97 -0.42 -25.98
N VAL A 76 4.69 -0.69 -25.70
CA VAL A 76 4.25 -1.34 -24.47
C VAL A 76 4.64 -2.83 -24.43
N ILE A 77 4.49 -3.55 -25.54
CA ILE A 77 4.86 -4.98 -25.63
C ILE A 77 6.37 -5.13 -25.47
N ASP A 78 7.19 -4.33 -26.18
CA ASP A 78 8.64 -4.33 -26.04
C ASP A 78 9.07 -3.97 -24.61
N THR A 79 8.36 -3.04 -23.97
CA THR A 79 8.57 -2.72 -22.55
C THR A 79 8.26 -3.92 -21.64
N CYS A 80 7.17 -4.65 -21.87
CA CYS A 80 6.83 -5.86 -21.10
C CYS A 80 7.89 -6.95 -21.29
N ILE A 81 8.40 -7.13 -22.51
CA ILE A 81 9.49 -8.05 -22.83
C ILE A 81 10.76 -7.70 -22.05
N HIS A 82 11.17 -6.43 -22.05
CA HIS A 82 12.34 -5.97 -21.29
C HIS A 82 12.22 -6.18 -19.78
N LEU A 83 11.00 -6.16 -19.24
CA LEU A 83 10.71 -6.42 -17.83
C LEU A 83 10.56 -7.91 -17.50
N GLY A 84 10.67 -8.79 -18.50
CA GLY A 84 10.48 -10.24 -18.35
C GLY A 84 9.01 -10.65 -18.19
N TRP A 85 8.07 -9.77 -18.51
CA TRP A 85 6.63 -10.01 -18.39
C TRP A 85 6.10 -10.71 -19.64
N LEU A 86 6.65 -11.88 -19.95
CA LEU A 86 6.47 -12.56 -21.23
C LEU A 86 5.05 -13.05 -21.47
N GLU A 87 4.32 -13.48 -20.43
CA GLU A 87 2.90 -13.84 -20.53
C GLU A 87 2.05 -12.62 -20.90
N THR A 88 2.21 -11.51 -20.16
CA THR A 88 1.51 -10.25 -20.45
C THR A 88 1.84 -9.72 -21.84
N ALA A 89 3.09 -9.85 -22.30
CA ALA A 89 3.50 -9.45 -23.64
C ALA A 89 2.82 -10.29 -24.74
N HIS A 90 2.65 -11.59 -24.51
CA HIS A 90 1.94 -12.50 -25.43
C HIS A 90 0.44 -12.20 -25.48
N ASP A 91 -0.21 -12.05 -24.32
CA ASP A 91 -1.63 -11.73 -24.24
C ASP A 91 -1.96 -10.42 -24.97
N LEU A 92 -1.14 -9.38 -24.74
CA LEU A 92 -1.26 -8.11 -25.46
C LEU A 92 -1.11 -8.31 -26.97
N LEU A 93 -0.10 -9.08 -27.39
CA LEU A 93 0.16 -9.33 -28.80
C LEU A 93 -1.00 -10.07 -29.50
N ASP A 94 -1.60 -11.06 -28.82
CA ASP A 94 -2.76 -11.79 -29.31
C ASP A 94 -4.00 -10.90 -29.43
N ASP A 95 -4.26 -10.08 -28.42
CA ASP A 95 -5.38 -9.13 -28.42
C ASP A 95 -5.24 -8.08 -29.54
N MET A 96 -4.00 -7.63 -29.83
CA MET A 96 -3.74 -6.68 -30.92
C MET A 96 -3.91 -7.31 -32.31
N ASP A 97 -3.42 -8.55 -32.50
CA ASP A 97 -3.57 -9.29 -33.76
C ASP A 97 -5.05 -9.60 -34.05
N ALA A 98 -5.81 -9.99 -33.02
CA ALA A 98 -7.25 -10.22 -33.12
C ALA A 98 -8.06 -8.95 -33.46
N ALA A 99 -7.57 -7.78 -33.05
CA ALA A 99 -8.20 -6.49 -33.35
C ALA A 99 -7.91 -5.96 -34.77
N VAL A 100 -7.19 -6.72 -35.61
CA VAL A 100 -6.76 -6.34 -36.98
C VAL A 100 -5.89 -5.06 -36.95
N ALA A 101 -5.14 -4.84 -35.87
CA ALA A 101 -4.07 -3.86 -35.84
C ALA A 101 -2.79 -4.56 -36.34
N PRO A 102 -2.19 -4.14 -37.47
CA PRO A 102 -1.03 -4.83 -38.01
C PRO A 102 0.19 -4.62 -37.11
N MET A 103 0.44 -5.58 -36.21
CA MET A 103 1.65 -5.63 -35.41
C MET A 103 2.86 -5.92 -36.31
N GLY A 104 3.95 -5.18 -36.10
CA GLY A 104 5.16 -5.33 -36.90
C GLY A 104 5.85 -6.69 -36.67
N LEU A 105 6.47 -7.24 -37.73
CA LEU A 105 7.33 -8.43 -37.65
C LEU A 105 8.41 -8.30 -36.56
N THR A 106 8.86 -7.07 -36.29
CA THR A 106 9.83 -6.74 -35.25
C THR A 106 9.36 -7.12 -33.85
N THR A 107 8.11 -6.84 -33.49
CA THR A 107 7.57 -7.10 -32.15
C THR A 107 7.43 -8.60 -31.88
N PHE A 108 6.99 -9.37 -32.88
CA PHE A 108 6.96 -10.84 -32.81
C PHE A 108 8.37 -11.43 -32.67
N MET A 109 9.35 -10.91 -33.41
CA MET A 109 10.75 -11.34 -33.32
C MET A 109 11.35 -11.04 -31.94
N SER A 110 11.06 -9.86 -31.36
CA SER A 110 11.48 -9.50 -29.99
C SER A 110 10.94 -10.48 -28.94
N LEU A 111 9.65 -10.83 -29.01
CA LEU A 111 9.05 -11.77 -28.06
C LEU A 111 9.61 -13.19 -28.25
N LEU A 112 9.84 -13.59 -29.50
CA LEU A 112 10.42 -14.88 -29.83
C LEU A 112 11.85 -15.01 -29.27
N GLU A 113 12.68 -13.99 -29.46
CA GLU A 113 14.03 -13.95 -28.89
C GLU A 113 13.98 -14.03 -27.36
N ALA A 114 13.04 -13.33 -26.73
CA ALA A 114 12.86 -13.37 -25.28
C ALA A 114 12.46 -14.76 -24.77
N TYR A 115 11.61 -15.50 -25.48
CA TYR A 115 11.29 -16.89 -25.14
C TYR A 115 12.49 -17.82 -25.25
N TYR A 116 13.30 -17.69 -26.30
CA TYR A 116 14.53 -18.47 -26.43
C TYR A 116 15.55 -18.15 -25.33
N ARG A 117 15.74 -16.87 -24.99
CA ARG A 117 16.58 -16.45 -23.86
C ARG A 117 16.05 -16.97 -22.52
N GLY A 118 14.73 -17.08 -22.37
CA GLY A 118 14.06 -17.62 -21.18
C GLY A 118 13.95 -19.14 -21.11
N ASN A 119 14.49 -19.89 -22.09
CA ASN A 119 14.31 -21.35 -22.25
C ASN A 119 12.83 -21.80 -22.34
N MET A 120 11.93 -20.92 -22.77
CA MET A 120 10.49 -21.15 -22.94
C MET A 120 10.21 -21.67 -24.36
N PHE A 121 10.72 -22.86 -24.67
CA PHE A 121 10.75 -23.39 -26.03
C PHE A 121 9.36 -23.78 -26.58
N GLN A 122 8.41 -24.13 -25.71
CA GLN A 122 7.06 -24.51 -26.14
C GLN A 122 6.29 -23.27 -26.61
N GLU A 123 6.44 -22.19 -25.88
CA GLU A 123 5.86 -20.87 -26.14
C GLU A 123 6.47 -20.26 -27.40
N ALA A 124 7.80 -20.36 -27.56
CA ALA A 124 8.49 -19.98 -28.80
C ALA A 124 7.94 -20.73 -30.03
N LYS A 125 7.71 -22.04 -29.90
CA LYS A 125 7.15 -22.86 -30.99
C LYS A 125 5.70 -22.51 -31.30
N ALA A 126 4.90 -22.17 -30.28
CA ALA A 126 3.53 -21.71 -30.47
C ALA A 126 3.51 -20.36 -31.22
N LEU A 127 4.35 -19.41 -30.81
CA LEU A 127 4.48 -18.10 -31.44
C LEU A 127 4.95 -18.20 -32.90
N LEU A 128 5.92 -19.08 -33.21
CA LEU A 128 6.34 -19.35 -34.60
C LEU A 128 5.19 -19.85 -35.48
N LYS A 129 4.32 -20.71 -34.94
CA LYS A 129 3.14 -21.19 -35.66
C LYS A 129 2.15 -20.07 -35.93
N GLN A 130 1.98 -19.15 -34.99
CA GLN A 130 1.13 -17.95 -35.16
C GLN A 130 1.69 -17.00 -36.22
N MET A 131 2.99 -16.68 -36.17
CA MET A 131 3.65 -15.83 -37.16
C MET A 131 3.50 -16.36 -38.60
N ARG A 132 3.52 -17.69 -38.78
CA ARG A 132 3.26 -18.33 -40.08
C ARG A 132 1.82 -18.19 -40.55
N LYS A 133 0.85 -18.40 -39.65
CA LYS A 133 -0.57 -18.21 -39.96
C LYS A 133 -0.89 -16.77 -40.36
N ALA A 134 -0.21 -15.81 -39.73
CA ALA A 134 -0.31 -14.39 -40.05
C ALA A 134 0.42 -13.99 -41.35
N GLY A 135 1.11 -14.94 -42.03
CA GLY A 135 1.83 -14.66 -43.27
C GLY A 135 3.11 -13.83 -43.10
N LEU A 136 3.60 -13.66 -41.86
CA LEU A 136 4.75 -12.81 -41.53
C LEU A 136 6.11 -13.49 -41.83
N LEU A 137 6.13 -14.81 -42.06
CA LEU A 137 7.34 -15.60 -42.33
C LEU A 137 7.19 -16.47 -43.60
N PRO A 138 7.04 -15.89 -44.81
CA PRO A 138 6.80 -16.68 -46.02
C PRO A 138 8.03 -17.52 -46.46
N ASN A 139 9.26 -17.17 -46.04
CA ASN A 139 10.50 -17.75 -46.57
C ASN A 139 11.55 -18.20 -45.51
N LEU A 140 11.19 -18.34 -44.23
CA LEU A 140 12.15 -18.63 -43.14
C LEU A 140 11.90 -20.04 -42.53
N SER A 141 12.92 -20.92 -42.60
CA SER A 141 12.89 -22.24 -41.96
C SER A 141 13.01 -22.14 -40.43
N ASP A 142 12.47 -23.11 -39.69
CA ASP A 142 12.57 -23.16 -38.22
C ASP A 142 14.03 -23.06 -37.74
N GLU A 143 14.95 -23.75 -38.43
CA GLU A 143 16.39 -23.68 -38.14
C GLU A 143 16.97 -22.28 -38.35
N MET A 144 16.55 -21.55 -39.39
CA MET A 144 17.05 -20.21 -39.69
C MET A 144 16.49 -19.13 -38.73
N VAL A 145 15.29 -19.34 -38.18
CA VAL A 145 14.73 -18.46 -37.15
C VAL A 145 15.33 -18.75 -35.77
N VAL A 146 15.46 -20.03 -35.40
CA VAL A 146 16.14 -20.47 -34.17
C VAL A 146 17.59 -19.98 -34.12
N SER A 147 18.31 -20.07 -35.25
CA SER A 147 19.69 -19.57 -35.35
C SER A 147 19.82 -18.07 -35.15
N LYS A 148 18.79 -17.27 -35.47
CA LYS A 148 18.77 -15.82 -35.21
C LYS A 148 18.42 -15.47 -33.77
N CYS A 149 17.74 -16.37 -33.05
CA CYS A 149 17.28 -16.16 -31.68
C CYS A 149 18.17 -16.83 -30.61
N GLN A 150 19.13 -17.69 -31.00
CA GLN A 150 20.10 -18.25 -30.06
C GLN A 150 21.11 -17.19 -29.61
N PRO A 151 21.45 -17.11 -28.31
CA PRO A 151 22.57 -16.30 -27.86
C PRO A 151 23.87 -16.93 -28.35
N ILE A 152 24.70 -16.17 -29.07
CA ILE A 152 26.06 -16.57 -29.42
C ILE A 152 26.83 -16.75 -28.10
N LEU A 153 27.30 -17.96 -27.84
CA LEU A 153 28.02 -18.37 -26.63
C LEU A 153 29.52 -17.96 -26.66
N ASP A 154 29.86 -16.84 -27.31
CA ASP A 154 31.23 -16.31 -27.35
C ASP A 154 31.40 -15.11 -26.42
N ILE A 155 32.23 -15.32 -25.38
CA ILE A 155 32.66 -14.33 -24.37
C ILE A 155 33.70 -13.33 -24.96
N SER A 156 33.80 -13.19 -26.28
CA SER A 156 34.85 -12.39 -26.90
C SER A 156 34.33 -11.48 -28.00
N ALA A 157 34.09 -10.22 -27.61
CA ALA A 157 34.26 -9.02 -28.44
C ALA A 157 33.51 -8.96 -29.79
N THR A 158 32.30 -8.39 -29.78
CA THR A 158 31.94 -7.11 -30.43
C THR A 158 30.41 -6.93 -30.46
N CYS A 159 29.82 -6.70 -29.29
CA CYS A 159 28.45 -6.18 -29.20
C CYS A 159 28.50 -4.65 -29.33
N THR A 160 28.64 -4.15 -30.55
CA THR A 160 28.36 -2.76 -30.86
C THR A 160 27.00 -2.67 -31.55
N ASN A 161 26.03 -2.20 -30.77
CA ASN A 161 24.86 -1.44 -31.22
C ASN A 161 23.69 -2.21 -31.84
N VAL A 162 22.97 -2.96 -31.00
CA VAL A 162 21.51 -2.78 -30.95
C VAL A 162 21.24 -2.09 -29.62
N SER A 163 20.89 -0.82 -29.71
CA SER A 163 20.68 0.12 -28.62
C SER A 163 19.76 -0.46 -27.54
N SER A 164 20.35 -0.92 -26.44
CA SER A 164 19.66 -1.04 -25.15
C SER A 164 19.45 0.36 -24.55
N SER A 165 18.89 1.29 -25.32
CA SER A 165 18.23 2.46 -24.75
C SER A 165 16.96 1.91 -24.11
N THR A 166 17.01 1.63 -22.82
CA THR A 166 15.79 1.31 -22.07
C THR A 166 14.79 2.41 -22.38
N SER A 167 13.66 2.05 -23.01
CA SER A 167 12.62 3.01 -23.37
C SER A 167 12.28 3.87 -22.15
N ASP A 168 12.05 5.16 -22.34
CA ASP A 168 11.62 6.06 -21.26
C ASP A 168 10.38 5.50 -20.53
N LEU A 169 9.55 4.73 -21.24
CA LEU A 169 8.43 4.00 -20.66
C LEU A 169 8.89 2.87 -19.72
N ALA A 170 9.88 2.07 -20.12
CA ALA A 170 10.45 1.01 -19.28
C ALA A 170 11.07 1.59 -17.99
N ASN A 171 11.82 2.69 -18.10
CA ASN A 171 12.38 3.38 -16.94
C ASN A 171 11.27 3.95 -16.03
N ALA A 172 10.21 4.54 -16.60
CA ALA A 172 9.05 5.02 -15.84
C ALA A 172 8.31 3.88 -15.13
N LEU A 173 8.21 2.70 -15.75
CA LEU A 173 7.55 1.53 -15.18
C LEU A 173 8.35 0.91 -14.04
N VAL A 174 9.67 0.79 -14.20
CA VAL A 174 10.58 0.40 -13.11
C VAL A 174 10.50 1.40 -11.95
N GLN A 175 10.45 2.70 -12.26
CA GLN A 175 10.37 3.73 -11.24
C GLN A 175 9.01 3.69 -10.52
N GLU A 176 7.90 3.44 -11.22
CA GLU A 176 6.61 3.29 -10.58
C GLU A 176 6.54 2.05 -9.68
N MET A 177 7.10 0.91 -10.11
CA MET A 177 7.23 -0.27 -9.26
C MET A 177 8.01 0.05 -7.97
N ARG A 178 9.07 0.88 -8.06
CA ARG A 178 9.88 1.32 -6.91
C ARG A 178 9.18 2.36 -6.03
N ASP A 179 8.46 3.29 -6.62
CA ASP A 179 7.75 4.36 -5.92
C ASP A 179 6.54 3.81 -5.14
N GLU A 180 5.84 2.81 -5.67
CA GLU A 180 4.82 2.05 -4.93
C GLU A 180 5.40 1.25 -3.76
N GLN A 181 6.64 0.76 -3.87
CA GLN A 181 7.35 0.14 -2.74
C GLN A 181 7.74 1.16 -1.65
N LYS A 182 7.73 2.47 -1.96
CA LYS A 182 8.01 3.55 -1.02
C LYS A 182 6.76 4.16 -0.37
N GLU A 183 5.55 3.91 -0.89
CA GLU A 183 4.30 4.34 -0.25
C GLU A 183 3.90 3.39 0.90
N ILE A 184 4.63 3.45 2.03
CA ILE A 184 4.30 2.84 3.35
C ILE A 184 4.34 1.28 3.31
N PRO A 185 4.89 0.58 4.32
CA PRO A 185 5.01 -0.88 4.25
C PRO A 185 3.62 -1.51 4.20
N SER A 186 3.22 -2.00 3.02
CA SER A 186 1.97 -2.73 2.74
C SER A 186 1.60 -3.74 3.84
N VAL A 187 2.61 -4.33 4.48
CA VAL A 187 2.46 -5.27 5.58
C VAL A 187 1.84 -4.65 6.84
N VAL A 188 2.22 -3.44 7.26
CA VAL A 188 1.62 -2.76 8.43
C VAL A 188 0.15 -2.45 8.16
N TYR A 189 -0.18 -1.98 6.96
CA TYR A 189 -1.55 -1.72 6.55
C TYR A 189 -2.39 -3.00 6.54
N GLN A 190 -1.86 -4.11 6.04
CA GLN A 190 -2.52 -5.41 6.04
C GLN A 190 -2.80 -5.91 7.47
N PHE A 191 -1.83 -5.80 8.37
CA PHE A 191 -2.02 -6.12 9.80
C PHE A 191 -3.08 -5.23 10.43
N ASN A 192 -2.99 -3.91 10.25
CA ASN A 192 -3.94 -2.95 10.82
C ASN A 192 -5.36 -3.15 10.29
N SER A 193 -5.50 -3.44 8.99
CA SER A 193 -6.80 -3.72 8.37
C SER A 193 -7.41 -5.00 8.91
N SER A 194 -6.59 -6.06 9.05
CA SER A 194 -7.04 -7.35 9.62
C SER A 194 -7.44 -7.20 11.08
N ILE A 195 -6.64 -6.50 11.89
CA ILE A 195 -6.93 -6.22 13.30
C ILE A 195 -8.24 -5.43 13.42
N ASN A 196 -8.41 -4.35 12.63
CA ASN A 196 -9.64 -3.57 12.62
C ASN A 196 -10.86 -4.42 12.26
N PHE A 197 -10.74 -5.27 11.24
CA PHE A 197 -11.80 -6.19 10.83
C PHE A 197 -12.20 -7.12 11.98
N PHE A 198 -11.24 -7.82 12.61
CA PHE A 198 -11.52 -8.73 13.71
C PHE A 198 -12.08 -8.00 14.95
N CYS A 199 -11.57 -6.81 15.28
CA CYS A 199 -12.10 -6.00 16.38
C CYS A 199 -13.56 -5.58 16.12
N LYS A 200 -13.89 -5.14 14.91
CA LYS A 200 -15.28 -4.80 14.53
C LYS A 200 -16.21 -6.02 14.54
N ALA A 201 -15.69 -7.18 14.15
CA ALA A 201 -16.40 -8.46 14.22
C ALA A 201 -16.47 -9.06 15.65
N LYS A 202 -15.91 -8.39 16.66
CA LYS A 202 -15.78 -8.88 18.05
C LYS A 202 -15.02 -10.21 18.18
N MET A 203 -14.17 -10.53 17.20
CA MET A 203 -13.31 -11.70 17.17
C MET A 203 -11.94 -11.38 17.80
N MET A 204 -11.94 -11.05 19.09
CA MET A 204 -10.74 -10.51 19.74
C MET A 204 -9.58 -11.52 19.87
N ASP A 205 -9.87 -12.82 19.88
CA ASP A 205 -8.82 -13.84 19.87
C ASP A 205 -8.02 -13.81 18.56
N ASP A 206 -8.69 -13.63 17.42
CA ASP A 206 -8.04 -13.55 16.11
C ASP A 206 -7.37 -12.19 15.89
N ALA A 207 -7.94 -11.11 16.42
CA ALA A 207 -7.27 -9.81 16.49
C ALA A 207 -5.95 -9.90 17.27
N LEU A 208 -5.97 -10.58 18.43
CA LEU A 208 -4.79 -10.75 19.27
C LEU A 208 -3.74 -11.66 18.64
N LYS A 209 -4.14 -12.77 17.99
CA LYS A 209 -3.22 -13.61 17.21
C LYS A 209 -2.55 -12.79 16.11
N THR A 210 -3.32 -11.97 15.40
CA THR A 210 -2.81 -11.10 14.32
C THR A 210 -1.81 -10.07 14.86
N TYR A 211 -2.13 -9.45 16.00
CA TYR A 211 -1.23 -8.52 16.71
C TYR A 211 0.08 -9.20 17.15
N ARG A 212 0.02 -10.40 17.74
CA ARG A 212 1.22 -11.16 18.13
C ARG A 212 2.09 -11.51 16.93
N ARG A 213 1.48 -11.96 15.83
CA ARG A 213 2.20 -12.25 14.58
C ARG A 213 2.95 -11.02 14.05
N MET A 214 2.33 -9.84 14.14
CA MET A 214 2.98 -8.57 13.79
C MET A 214 4.26 -8.35 14.62
N GLN A 215 4.19 -8.58 15.93
CA GLN A 215 5.34 -8.46 16.84
C GLN A 215 6.42 -9.53 16.59
N GLU A 216 6.02 -10.78 16.34
CA GLU A 216 6.92 -11.90 16.00
C GLU A 216 7.70 -11.62 14.72
N MET A 217 7.07 -10.96 13.75
CA MET A 217 7.71 -10.49 12.52
C MET A 217 8.56 -9.23 12.71
N LYS A 218 8.73 -8.76 13.95
CA LYS A 218 9.44 -7.53 14.32
C LYS A 218 8.87 -6.27 13.65
N ILE A 219 7.58 -6.29 13.29
CA ILE A 219 6.88 -5.15 12.74
C ILE A 219 6.30 -4.35 13.91
N GLN A 220 6.67 -3.09 14.02
CA GLN A 220 6.27 -2.25 15.15
C GLN A 220 4.80 -1.86 15.07
N PRO A 221 4.00 -2.12 16.13
CA PRO A 221 2.63 -1.61 16.23
C PRO A 221 2.59 -0.10 16.04
N THR A 222 1.57 0.38 15.34
CA THR A 222 1.32 1.83 15.21
C THR A 222 0.23 2.27 16.16
N GLU A 223 0.06 3.58 16.30
CA GLU A 223 -1.05 4.17 17.04
C GLU A 223 -2.42 3.64 16.58
N GLN A 224 -2.60 3.43 15.27
CA GLN A 224 -3.82 2.84 14.71
C GLN A 224 -4.03 1.41 15.20
N THR A 225 -2.98 0.58 15.21
CA THR A 225 -3.03 -0.79 15.71
C THR A 225 -3.61 -0.81 17.14
N LEU A 226 -3.08 0.06 17.99
CA LEU A 226 -3.46 0.16 19.40
C LEU A 226 -4.87 0.70 19.57
N THR A 227 -5.25 1.70 18.77
CA THR A 227 -6.60 2.28 18.78
C THR A 227 -7.65 1.22 18.46
N TYR A 228 -7.42 0.38 17.44
CA TYR A 228 -8.35 -0.70 17.08
C TYR A 228 -8.46 -1.75 18.20
N MET A 229 -7.34 -2.19 18.75
CA MET A 229 -7.32 -3.16 19.85
C MET A 229 -8.06 -2.61 21.09
N LEU A 230 -7.78 -1.36 21.43
CA LEU A 230 -8.37 -0.67 22.57
C LEU A 230 -9.89 -0.48 22.40
N TYR A 231 -10.34 -0.07 21.22
CA TYR A 231 -11.76 0.02 20.87
C TYR A 231 -12.44 -1.35 20.93
N GLY A 232 -11.83 -2.38 20.34
CA GLY A 232 -12.35 -3.75 20.36
C GLY A 232 -12.58 -4.25 21.78
N TYR A 233 -11.56 -4.18 22.65
CA TYR A 233 -11.69 -4.60 24.04
C TYR A 233 -12.71 -3.77 24.84
N SER A 234 -12.76 -2.46 24.61
CA SER A 234 -13.71 -1.53 25.26
C SER A 234 -15.16 -1.93 24.97
N THR A 235 -15.50 -2.21 23.70
CA THR A 235 -16.87 -2.61 23.31
C THR A 235 -17.30 -3.96 23.88
N MET A 236 -16.34 -4.81 24.28
CA MET A 236 -16.59 -6.09 24.92
C MET A 236 -16.47 -6.04 26.45
N GLY A 237 -16.20 -4.87 27.04
CA GLY A 237 -16.01 -4.72 28.49
C GLY A 237 -14.78 -5.46 29.04
N MET A 238 -13.80 -5.78 28.18
CA MET A 238 -12.60 -6.55 28.55
C MET A 238 -11.54 -5.67 29.21
N PHE A 239 -11.91 -4.96 30.28
CA PHE A 239 -11.08 -3.94 30.93
C PHE A 239 -9.76 -4.51 31.48
N ARG A 240 -9.75 -5.76 31.97
CA ARG A 240 -8.52 -6.45 32.37
C ARG A 240 -7.54 -6.54 31.20
N THR A 241 -8.00 -6.88 30.00
CA THR A 241 -7.14 -6.98 28.82
C THR A 241 -6.62 -5.61 28.39
N ILE A 242 -7.42 -4.56 28.56
CA ILE A 242 -6.96 -3.17 28.38
C ILE A 242 -5.80 -2.84 29.33
N THR A 243 -5.79 -3.34 30.57
CA THR A 243 -4.63 -3.14 31.47
C THR A 243 -3.35 -3.82 30.97
N ILE A 244 -3.48 -4.96 30.27
CA ILE A 244 -2.35 -5.67 29.66
C ILE A 244 -1.85 -4.88 28.45
N LEU A 245 -2.77 -4.42 27.59
CA LEU A 245 -2.46 -3.58 26.44
C LEU A 245 -1.74 -2.29 26.86
N TRP A 246 -2.16 -1.65 27.95
CA TRP A 246 -1.45 -0.51 28.51
C TRP A 246 0.00 -0.83 28.92
N GLY A 247 0.23 -2.02 29.47
CA GLY A 247 1.59 -2.52 29.72
C GLY A 247 2.42 -2.62 28.44
N ASP A 248 1.83 -3.09 27.35
CA ASP A 248 2.49 -3.15 26.02
C ASP A 248 2.79 -1.76 25.48
N ILE A 249 1.83 -0.83 25.58
CA ILE A 249 1.98 0.56 25.12
C ILE A 249 3.19 1.20 25.80
N LYS A 250 3.30 1.11 27.13
CA LYS A 250 4.42 1.68 27.88
C LYS A 250 5.77 1.12 27.44
N ARG A 251 5.87 -0.20 27.28
CA ARG A 251 7.12 -0.85 26.82
C ARG A 251 7.53 -0.36 25.43
N ASN A 252 6.57 -0.23 24.52
CA ASN A 252 6.84 0.27 23.17
C ASN A 252 7.26 1.74 23.17
N MET A 253 6.69 2.56 24.07
CA MET A 253 7.09 3.95 24.25
C MET A 253 8.49 4.10 24.84
N GLU A 254 8.83 3.34 25.89
CA GLU A 254 10.16 3.34 26.52
C GLU A 254 11.25 2.95 25.51
N SER A 255 10.93 2.07 24.58
CA SER A 255 11.84 1.68 23.49
C SER A 255 11.98 2.71 22.35
N GLY A 256 11.25 3.83 22.42
CA GLY A 256 11.24 4.87 21.38
C GLY A 256 10.53 4.46 20.08
N ASN A 257 9.87 3.30 20.06
CA ASN A 257 9.27 2.71 18.86
C ASN A 257 7.85 3.20 18.58
N LEU A 258 7.25 3.93 19.52
CA LEU A 258 5.85 4.31 19.46
C LEU A 258 5.63 5.70 20.05
N MET A 259 5.03 6.58 19.24
CA MET A 259 4.47 7.85 19.69
C MET A 259 2.95 7.73 19.70
N VAL A 260 2.34 8.12 20.81
CA VAL A 260 0.89 7.99 21.05
C VAL A 260 0.30 9.36 21.31
N SER A 261 -0.82 9.69 20.65
CA SER A 261 -1.54 10.95 20.89
C SER A 261 -2.23 10.98 22.25
N ARG A 262 -2.67 12.19 22.63
CA ARG A 262 -3.46 12.43 23.85
C ARG A 262 -4.72 11.57 23.90
N ASP A 263 -5.33 11.30 22.74
CA ASP A 263 -6.63 10.64 22.61
C ASP A 263 -6.62 9.21 23.14
N ILE A 264 -5.50 8.49 22.98
CA ILE A 264 -5.36 7.13 23.53
C ILE A 264 -5.37 7.16 25.07
N TYR A 265 -4.69 8.13 25.70
CA TYR A 265 -4.69 8.23 27.16
C TYR A 265 -6.06 8.60 27.70
N GLU A 266 -6.76 9.52 27.05
CA GLU A 266 -8.14 9.86 27.41
C GLU A 266 -9.06 8.63 27.32
N TYR A 267 -8.91 7.86 26.25
CA TYR A 267 -9.69 6.64 26.06
C TYR A 267 -9.33 5.55 27.08
N LEU A 268 -8.05 5.42 27.45
CA LEU A 268 -7.60 4.53 28.52
C LEU A 268 -8.18 4.95 29.87
N LEU A 269 -8.17 6.24 30.21
CA LEU A 269 -8.74 6.75 31.46
C LEU A 269 -10.23 6.45 31.57
N LEU A 270 -11.01 6.69 30.51
CA LEU A 270 -12.43 6.36 30.48
C LEU A 270 -12.67 4.85 30.66
N ASN A 271 -11.88 4.00 30.01
CA ASN A 271 -12.01 2.55 30.14
C ASN A 271 -11.60 2.03 31.52
N PHE A 272 -10.52 2.54 32.10
CA PHE A 272 -10.08 2.14 33.43
C PHE A 272 -11.04 2.62 34.52
N LEU A 273 -11.66 3.81 34.35
CA LEU A 273 -12.74 4.24 35.22
C LEU A 273 -13.94 3.31 35.12
N ARG A 274 -14.40 2.96 33.91
CA ARG A 274 -15.49 1.98 33.71
C ARG A 274 -15.18 0.62 34.33
N GLY A 275 -13.93 0.16 34.23
CA GLY A 275 -13.48 -1.10 34.79
C GLY A 275 -13.06 -1.08 36.27
N VAL A 276 -13.17 0.06 36.97
CA VAL A 276 -12.78 0.22 38.40
C VAL A 276 -11.27 -0.03 38.63
N TYR A 277 -10.43 0.19 37.62
CA TYR A 277 -8.97 0.04 37.70
C TYR A 277 -8.29 1.34 38.13
N PHE A 278 -8.63 1.86 39.30
CA PHE A 278 -8.12 3.15 39.80
C PHE A 278 -6.60 3.25 39.91
N GLU A 279 -5.92 2.12 40.14
CA GLU A 279 -4.45 2.06 40.06
C GLU A 279 -3.93 2.50 38.69
N ARG A 280 -4.57 2.02 37.60
CA ARG A 280 -4.22 2.39 36.22
C ARG A 280 -4.72 3.78 35.84
N VAL A 281 -5.85 4.21 36.39
CA VAL A 281 -6.32 5.59 36.22
C VAL A 281 -5.28 6.58 36.75
N MET A 282 -4.81 6.39 37.98
CA MET A 282 -3.80 7.27 38.58
C MET A 282 -2.47 7.20 37.83
N GLU A 283 -2.03 6.01 37.43
CA GLU A 283 -0.81 5.84 36.63
C GLU A 283 -0.85 6.63 35.30
N VAL A 284 -1.98 6.59 34.58
CA VAL A 284 -2.13 7.35 33.32
C VAL A 284 -2.21 8.86 33.58
N ILE A 285 -2.89 9.30 34.63
CA ILE A 285 -2.94 10.72 35.03
C ILE A 285 -1.54 11.25 35.35
N ASP A 286 -0.78 10.50 36.15
CA ASP A 286 0.58 10.89 36.53
C ASP A 286 1.48 10.96 35.29
N PHE A 287 1.39 9.97 34.40
CA PHE A 287 2.11 9.97 33.12
C PHE A 287 1.77 11.19 32.26
N MET A 288 0.48 11.48 32.06
CA MET A 288 0.03 12.65 31.31
C MET A 288 0.54 13.95 31.93
N LYS A 289 0.54 14.06 33.26
CA LYS A 289 1.06 15.22 33.98
C LYS A 289 2.57 15.40 33.81
N GLU A 290 3.35 14.32 33.91
CA GLU A 290 4.81 14.34 33.72
C GLU A 290 5.20 14.79 32.31
N HIS A 291 4.37 14.49 31.32
CA HIS A 291 4.58 14.88 29.92
C HIS A 291 3.88 16.20 29.54
N GLY A 292 3.36 16.95 30.52
CA GLY A 292 2.73 18.25 30.28
C GLY A 292 1.41 18.19 29.49
N MET A 293 0.74 17.04 29.46
CA MET A 293 -0.53 16.85 28.76
C MET A 293 -1.70 17.36 29.61
N TYR A 294 -2.65 18.04 28.97
CA TYR A 294 -3.88 18.47 29.63
C TYR A 294 -4.74 17.26 30.02
N THR A 295 -5.29 17.28 31.24
CA THR A 295 -6.21 16.25 31.73
C THR A 295 -7.52 16.90 32.16
N ASP A 296 -8.63 16.51 31.52
CA ASP A 296 -9.96 17.05 31.82
C ASP A 296 -10.53 16.47 33.13
N LYS A 297 -10.13 17.07 34.25
CA LYS A 297 -10.60 16.69 35.59
C LYS A 297 -12.12 16.71 35.74
N CYS A 298 -12.82 17.62 35.06
CA CYS A 298 -14.28 17.75 35.14
C CYS A 298 -14.99 16.57 34.45
N LEU A 299 -14.50 16.16 33.26
CA LEU A 299 -14.99 14.99 32.54
C LEU A 299 -14.89 13.73 33.40
N TYR A 300 -13.71 13.44 33.94
CA TYR A 300 -13.49 12.22 34.73
C TYR A 300 -14.22 12.23 36.07
N ARG A 301 -14.39 13.41 36.69
CA ARG A 301 -15.27 13.58 37.86
C ARG A 301 -16.71 13.19 37.52
N SER A 302 -17.24 13.72 36.42
CA SER A 302 -18.62 13.45 36.00
C SER A 302 -18.84 11.97 35.69
N GLU A 303 -17.93 11.34 34.94
CA GLU A 303 -17.99 9.91 34.64
C GLU A 303 -17.86 9.03 35.89
N PHE A 304 -17.01 9.41 36.86
CA PHE A 304 -16.94 8.71 38.15
C PHE A 304 -18.27 8.78 38.92
N VAL A 305 -18.86 9.97 39.07
CA VAL A 305 -20.14 10.12 39.79
C VAL A 305 -21.24 9.33 39.08
N LYS A 306 -21.26 9.34 37.74
CA LYS A 306 -22.24 8.60 36.94
C LYS A 306 -22.13 7.08 37.11
N LEU A 307 -20.91 6.54 37.08
CA LEU A 307 -20.69 5.08 37.11
C LEU A 307 -20.61 4.52 38.53
N HIS A 308 -20.07 5.30 39.47
CA HIS A 308 -19.52 4.82 40.73
C HIS A 308 -19.94 5.67 41.95
N ASN A 309 -21.08 6.37 41.89
CA ASN A 309 -21.52 7.29 42.96
C ASN A 309 -21.47 6.70 44.38
N ASN A 310 -21.75 5.41 44.52
CA ASN A 310 -21.78 4.71 45.80
C ASN A 310 -20.50 3.91 46.10
N LEU A 311 -19.50 3.95 45.22
CA LEU A 311 -18.29 3.16 45.33
C LEU A 311 -17.48 3.60 46.56
N TYR A 312 -17.38 2.68 47.53
CA TYR A 312 -16.68 2.85 48.81
C TYR A 312 -17.14 4.07 49.63
N ARG A 313 -18.41 4.48 49.52
CA ARG A 313 -18.95 5.63 50.27
C ARG A 313 -18.83 5.48 51.80
N ASN A 314 -18.88 4.23 52.28
CA ASN A 314 -18.89 3.91 53.72
C ASN A 314 -17.74 3.02 54.17
N LEU A 315 -16.78 2.69 53.29
CA LEU A 315 -15.73 1.71 53.58
C LEU A 315 -14.39 2.43 53.76
N LYS A 316 -13.89 2.52 55.00
CA LYS A 316 -12.61 3.16 55.28
C LYS A 316 -11.44 2.20 55.00
N ALA A 317 -10.28 2.72 54.60
CA ALA A 317 -9.07 1.90 54.42
C ALA A 317 -8.68 1.09 55.67
N SER A 318 -9.03 1.57 56.87
CA SER A 318 -8.86 0.87 58.16
C SER A 318 -9.74 -0.38 58.31
N GLU A 319 -10.82 -0.49 57.54
CA GLU A 319 -11.79 -1.60 57.57
C GLU A 319 -11.50 -2.66 56.49
N ALA A 320 -10.40 -2.49 55.74
CA ALA A 320 -9.99 -3.42 54.70
C ALA A 320 -9.54 -4.77 55.27
N ARG A 321 -10.15 -5.87 54.80
CA ARG A 321 -9.88 -7.23 55.29
C ARG A 321 -8.58 -7.83 54.73
N THR A 322 -8.09 -7.28 53.61
CA THR A 322 -6.89 -7.78 52.91
C THR A 322 -6.03 -6.63 52.42
N GLU A 323 -4.73 -6.88 52.21
CA GLU A 323 -3.80 -5.91 51.63
C GLU A 323 -4.26 -5.42 50.26
N ALA A 324 -4.74 -6.35 49.42
CA ALA A 324 -5.24 -6.03 48.08
C ALA A 324 -6.45 -5.08 48.14
N GLN A 325 -7.38 -5.31 49.07
CA GLN A 325 -8.53 -4.42 49.27
C GLN A 325 -8.09 -3.04 49.77
N ARG A 326 -7.13 -2.99 50.70
CA ARG A 326 -6.57 -1.73 51.20
C ARG A 326 -5.90 -0.93 50.09
N LYS A 327 -5.11 -1.59 49.23
CA LYS A 327 -4.46 -0.96 48.07
C LYS A 327 -5.49 -0.40 47.08
N ARG A 328 -6.55 -1.15 46.77
CA ARG A 328 -7.64 -0.67 45.91
C ARG A 328 -8.32 0.58 46.47
N LEU A 329 -8.65 0.57 47.77
CA LEU A 329 -9.24 1.72 48.47
C LEU A 329 -8.34 2.97 48.37
N LYS A 330 -7.03 2.81 48.63
CA LYS A 330 -6.06 3.91 48.52
C LYS A 330 -6.08 4.58 47.15
N TYR A 331 -6.14 3.82 46.05
CA TYR A 331 -6.21 4.41 44.71
C TYR A 331 -7.55 5.09 44.41
N VAL A 332 -8.66 4.55 44.92
CA VAL A 332 -9.97 5.20 44.79
C VAL A 332 -9.99 6.52 45.54
N GLU A 333 -9.48 6.54 46.78
CA GLU A 333 -9.35 7.75 47.59
C GLU A 333 -8.43 8.77 46.92
N ALA A 334 -7.30 8.33 46.36
CA ALA A 334 -6.39 9.19 45.60
C ALA A 334 -7.09 9.82 44.38
N PHE A 335 -7.86 9.02 43.63
CA PHE A 335 -8.64 9.54 42.51
C PHE A 335 -9.74 10.50 42.96
N LYS A 336 -10.51 10.18 44.02
CA LYS A 336 -11.55 11.07 44.57
C LYS A 336 -10.95 12.42 44.97
N LYS A 337 -9.83 12.41 45.69
CA LYS A 337 -9.07 13.62 46.04
C LYS A 337 -8.61 14.39 44.80
N TRP A 338 -8.05 13.68 43.81
CA TRP A 338 -7.61 14.30 42.56
C TRP A 338 -8.77 14.93 41.79
N ALA A 339 -9.92 14.25 41.68
CA ALA A 339 -11.13 14.69 40.98
C ALA A 339 -11.97 15.72 41.78
N GLY A 340 -11.70 15.87 43.08
CA GLY A 340 -12.47 16.73 43.98
C GLY A 340 -13.87 16.18 44.31
N VAL A 341 -14.01 14.85 44.37
CA VAL A 341 -15.25 14.17 44.76
C VAL A 341 -15.21 13.89 46.26
N ASP A 342 -16.18 14.43 47.00
CA ASP A 342 -16.32 14.25 48.45
C ASP A 342 -17.00 12.92 48.83
#